data_AF-A0A6P2FUK9-F1
#
_entry.id   AF-A0A6P2FUK9-F1
#
_cell.length_a   1.000
_cell.length_b   1.000
_cell.length_c   1.000
_cell.angle_alpha   90.00
_cell.angle_beta   90.00
_cell.angle_gamma   90.00
#
_symmetry.space_group_name_H-M   'P 1'
#
loop_
_entity.id
_entity.type
_entity.pdbx_description
1 polymer ?
#
loop_
_entity_poly.entity_id
_entity_poly.type
_entity_poly.pdbx_seq_one_letter_code
_entity_poly.pdbx_strand_id
1 'polypeptide(L)'
;MLPRDSAAHAPKLIDWDGWHLGVGVWDLAYMMAVQWDRGVRQRFEMPLLDRYHAALAASGVTGYSREALQEDYRLAVLMHMRTPIARFARTMSAYVWWPQLTRIQHAVEDLRCLDLLA
;
A
#
# COMPACT_ATOMS: atom_id res chain seq x y z
N MET A 1 4.77 -15.36 -1.49
CA MET A 1 4.80 -16.53 -0.59
C MET A 1 5.81 -16.27 0.50
N LEU A 2 5.44 -16.45 1.77
CA LEU A 2 6.39 -16.31 2.87
C LEU A 2 7.14 -17.63 3.07
N PRO A 3 8.45 -17.60 3.33
CA PRO A 3 9.21 -18.81 3.61
C PRO A 3 8.68 -19.49 4.88
N ARG A 4 8.65 -20.83 4.89
CA ARG A 4 8.27 -21.61 6.08
C ARG A 4 9.27 -21.43 7.22
N ASP A 5 10.54 -21.27 6.86
CA ASP A 5 11.63 -20.93 7.76
C ASP A 5 12.24 -19.61 7.32
N SER A 6 11.92 -18.54 8.06
CA SER A 6 12.45 -17.20 7.82
C SER A 6 13.90 -17.02 8.26
N ALA A 7 14.49 -17.96 9.00
CA ALA A 7 15.91 -17.95 9.35
C ALA A 7 16.78 -18.56 8.25
N ALA A 8 16.26 -19.57 7.54
CA ALA A 8 16.98 -20.24 6.45
C ALA A 8 16.71 -19.64 5.06
N HIS A 9 15.56 -18.98 4.86
CA HIS A 9 15.12 -18.56 3.53
C HIS A 9 14.58 -17.13 3.50
N ALA A 10 14.85 -16.45 2.38
CA ALA A 10 14.35 -15.10 2.12
C ALA A 10 13.10 -15.13 1.24
N PRO A 11 12.15 -14.19 1.44
CA PRO A 11 11.01 -14.03 0.54
C PRO A 11 11.50 -13.64 -0.87
N LYS A 12 10.73 -14.05 -1.89
CA LYS A 12 10.97 -13.71 -3.28
C LYS A 12 9.76 -12.96 -3.85
N LEU A 13 10.04 -11.88 -4.58
CA LEU A 13 9.05 -11.18 -5.39
C LEU A 13 9.16 -11.67 -6.83
N ILE A 14 8.01 -12.04 -7.40
CA ILE A 14 7.86 -12.56 -8.76
C ILE A 14 6.76 -11.75 -9.46
N ASP A 15 6.54 -12.03 -10.75
CA ASP A 15 5.49 -11.37 -11.55
C ASP A 15 5.73 -9.86 -11.71
N TRP A 16 6.82 -9.53 -12.39
CA TRP A 16 7.29 -8.16 -12.61
C TRP A 16 6.70 -7.53 -13.87
N ASP A 17 5.56 -7.99 -14.40
CA ASP A 17 5.01 -7.44 -15.64
C ASP A 17 4.54 -5.98 -15.52
N GLY A 18 4.23 -5.54 -14.29
CA GLY A 18 3.76 -4.20 -13.94
C GLY A 18 4.75 -3.36 -13.14
N TRP A 19 6.05 -3.55 -13.30
CA TRP A 19 7.08 -2.74 -12.63
C TRP A 19 7.17 -1.31 -13.20
N HIS A 20 7.39 -0.32 -12.34
CA HIS A 20 7.60 1.07 -12.75
C HIS A 20 8.52 1.77 -11.74
N LEU A 21 9.18 2.86 -12.15
CA LEU A 21 9.90 3.74 -11.22
C LEU A 21 8.89 4.58 -10.43
N GLY A 22 9.06 4.66 -9.12
CA GLY A 22 8.18 5.44 -8.24
C GLY A 22 8.60 5.38 -6.77
N VAL A 23 7.81 6.03 -5.91
CA VAL A 23 8.03 5.99 -4.45
C VAL A 23 7.51 4.65 -3.92
N GLY A 24 8.31 3.93 -3.13
CA GLY A 24 7.96 2.56 -2.71
C GLY A 24 6.68 2.43 -1.87
N VAL A 25 6.15 3.53 -1.32
CA VAL A 25 4.87 3.52 -0.60
C VAL A 25 3.66 3.20 -1.49
N TRP A 26 3.79 3.30 -2.82
CA TRP A 26 2.77 2.85 -3.76
C TRP A 26 2.52 1.34 -3.65
N ASP A 27 3.58 0.54 -3.59
CA ASP A 27 3.46 -0.91 -3.39
C ASP A 27 2.86 -1.22 -2.03
N LEU A 28 3.25 -0.48 -0.99
CA LEU A 28 2.70 -0.63 0.36
C LEU A 28 1.20 -0.33 0.41
N ALA A 29 0.75 0.75 -0.24
CA ALA A 29 -0.67 1.11 -0.32
C ALA A 29 -1.45 0.04 -1.09
N TYR A 30 -0.90 -0.49 -2.18
CA TYR A 30 -1.51 -1.59 -2.90
C TYR A 30 -1.60 -2.88 -2.05
N MET A 31 -0.55 -3.23 -1.30
CA MET A 31 -0.49 -4.45 -0.50
C MET A 31 -1.34 -4.37 0.78
N MET A 32 -1.48 -3.18 1.37
CA MET A 32 -2.21 -2.99 2.63
C MET A 32 -3.60 -2.40 2.38
N ALA A 33 -3.70 -1.17 1.89
CA ALA A 33 -4.96 -0.44 1.81
C ALA A 33 -5.96 -1.03 0.80
N VAL A 34 -5.48 -1.63 -0.30
CA VAL A 34 -6.35 -2.30 -1.28
C VAL A 34 -6.72 -3.73 -0.84
N GLN A 35 -5.83 -4.44 -0.14
CA GLN A 35 -6.03 -5.87 0.16
C GLN A 35 -6.61 -6.16 1.54
N TRP A 36 -6.30 -5.36 2.57
CA TRP A 36 -6.67 -5.67 3.95
C TRP A 36 -8.01 -5.07 4.35
N ASP A 37 -8.76 -5.82 5.15
CA ASP A 37 -9.95 -5.30 5.80
C ASP A 37 -9.59 -4.22 6.83
N ARG A 38 -10.52 -3.28 7.07
CA ARG A 38 -10.29 -2.05 7.85
C ARG A 38 -9.63 -2.31 9.22
N GLY A 39 -10.11 -3.29 9.97
CA GLY A 39 -9.58 -3.60 11.31
C GLY A 39 -8.15 -4.15 11.28
N VAL A 40 -7.78 -4.94 10.27
CA VAL A 40 -6.40 -5.41 10.08
C VAL A 40 -5.50 -4.22 9.73
N ARG A 41 -5.95 -3.37 8.80
CA ARG A 41 -5.22 -2.17 8.37
C ARG A 41 -4.94 -1.25 9.57
N GLN A 42 -5.96 -0.90 10.34
CA GLN A 42 -5.83 -0.04 11.52
C GLN A 42 -4.85 -0.59 12.57
N ARG A 43 -4.72 -1.92 12.68
CA ARG A 43 -3.80 -2.56 13.62
C ARG A 43 -2.34 -2.52 13.17
N PHE A 44 -2.07 -2.66 11.88
CA PHE A 44 -0.72 -2.95 11.37
C PHE A 44 -0.12 -1.86 10.46
N GLU A 45 -0.94 -1.00 9.87
CA GLU A 45 -0.51 -0.07 8.81
C GLU A 45 0.55 0.92 9.29
N MET A 46 0.30 1.69 10.36
CA MET A 46 1.27 2.67 10.85
C MET A 46 2.58 2.02 11.33
N PRO A 47 2.57 0.96 12.16
CA PRO A 47 3.81 0.28 12.55
C PRO A 47 4.64 -0.26 11.38
N LEU A 48 4.00 -0.70 10.30
CA LEU A 48 4.69 -1.18 9.10
C LEU A 48 5.30 -0.03 8.29
N LEU A 49 4.63 1.11 8.19
CA LEU A 49 5.19 2.32 7.58
C LEU A 49 6.40 2.84 8.36
N ASP A 50 6.33 2.82 9.69
CA ASP A 50 7.46 3.20 10.56
C ASP A 50 8.65 2.26 10.36
N ARG A 51 8.40 0.94 10.30
CA ARG A 51 9.44 -0.05 10.03
C ARG A 51 10.06 0.13 8.65
N TYR A 52 9.25 0.43 7.64
CA TYR A 52 9.72 0.67 6.28
C TYR A 52 10.60 1.93 6.21
N HIS A 53 10.17 3.02 6.83
CA HIS A 53 10.96 4.26 6.93
C HIS A 53 12.31 4.03 7.60
N ALA A 54 12.31 3.34 8.75
CA ALA A 54 13.54 3.01 9.47
C ALA A 54 14.50 2.16 8.62
N ALA A 55 13.97 1.21 7.83
CA ALA A 55 14.79 0.41 6.92
C ALA A 55 15.40 1.23 5.79
N LEU A 56 14.66 2.19 5.22
CA LEU A 56 15.21 3.13 4.22
C LEU A 56 16.35 3.96 4.81
N ALA A 57 16.15 4.53 6.00
CA ALA A 57 17.18 5.32 6.68
C ALA A 57 18.43 4.48 6.99
N ALA A 58 18.24 3.25 7.50
CA ALA A 58 19.34 2.31 7.74
C ALA A 58 20.08 1.89 6.45
N SER A 59 19.42 2.00 5.30
CA SER A 59 19.99 1.72 3.98
C SER A 59 20.64 2.96 3.32
N GLY A 60 20.74 4.08 4.06
CA GLY A 60 21.43 5.29 3.61
C GLY A 60 20.54 6.32 2.88
N VAL A 61 19.22 6.13 2.85
CA VAL A 61 18.31 7.16 2.32
C VAL A 61 18.28 8.34 3.27
N THR A 62 18.57 9.53 2.76
CA THR A 62 18.56 10.80 3.51
C THR A 62 17.61 11.79 2.84
N GLY A 63 17.20 12.84 3.58
CA GLY A 63 16.28 13.86 3.05
C GLY A 63 14.83 13.40 2.87
N TYR A 64 14.50 12.16 3.25
CA TYR A 64 13.14 11.62 3.22
C TYR A 64 12.61 11.42 4.64
N SER A 65 11.82 12.38 5.14
CA SER A 65 11.32 12.34 6.51
C SER A 65 10.14 11.36 6.66
N ARG A 66 9.77 11.07 7.90
CA ARG A 66 8.63 10.19 8.19
C ARG A 66 7.31 10.85 7.79
N GLU A 67 7.23 12.17 7.88
CA GLU A 67 6.10 13.00 7.48
C GLU A 67 5.95 12.98 5.95
N ALA A 68 7.05 13.15 5.20
CA ALA A 68 7.04 13.02 3.74
C ALA A 68 6.54 11.63 3.31
N LEU A 69 7.00 10.57 3.98
CA LEU A 69 6.49 9.22 3.77
C LEU A 69 4.99 9.09 4.05
N GLN A 70 4.49 9.77 5.08
CA GLN A 70 3.06 9.77 5.40
C GLN A 70 2.23 10.44 4.29
N GLU A 71 2.70 11.59 3.79
CA GLU A 71 2.02 12.32 2.71
C GLU A 71 2.02 11.53 1.41
N ASP A 72 3.18 10.98 1.00
CA ASP A 72 3.28 10.11 -0.17
C ASP A 72 2.37 8.88 -0.04
N TYR A 73 2.30 8.28 1.14
CA TYR A 73 1.43 7.14 1.39
C TYR A 73 -0.05 7.51 1.28
N ARG A 74 -0.46 8.65 1.86
CA ARG A 74 -1.84 9.16 1.73
C ARG A 74 -2.20 9.42 0.27
N LEU A 75 -1.27 9.99 -0.51
CA LEU A 75 -1.44 10.21 -1.94
C LEU A 75 -1.56 8.88 -2.70
N ALA A 76 -0.71 7.90 -2.40
CA ALA A 76 -0.77 6.57 -3.00
C ALA A 76 -2.11 5.86 -2.71
N VAL A 77 -2.60 5.93 -1.46
CA VAL A 77 -3.92 5.41 -1.07
C VAL A 77 -5.03 6.07 -1.89
N LEU A 78 -5.01 7.39 -2.01
CA LEU A 78 -5.99 8.13 -2.80
C LEU A 78 -5.97 7.69 -4.27
N MET A 79 -4.78 7.60 -4.87
CA MET A 79 -4.63 7.22 -6.27
C MET A 79 -4.98 5.76 -6.53
N HIS A 80 -4.82 4.87 -5.54
CA HIS A 80 -5.22 3.48 -5.64
C HIS A 80 -6.74 3.25 -5.66
N MET A 81 -7.57 4.28 -5.42
CA MET A 81 -9.02 4.19 -5.71
C MET A 81 -9.29 3.79 -7.16
N ARG A 82 -8.40 4.13 -8.09
CA ARG A 82 -8.52 3.73 -9.51
C ARG A 82 -8.40 2.22 -9.73
N THR A 83 -7.73 1.49 -8.83
CA THR A 83 -7.44 0.06 -9.00
C THR A 83 -8.70 -0.81 -9.10
N PRO A 84 -9.64 -0.79 -8.13
CA PRO A 84 -10.88 -1.56 -8.26
C PRO A 84 -11.75 -1.09 -9.43
N ILE A 85 -11.75 0.22 -9.76
CA ILE A 85 -12.49 0.77 -10.91
C ILE A 85 -11.94 0.21 -12.23
N ALA A 86 -10.62 0.17 -12.39
CA ALA A 86 -9.97 -0.40 -13.58
C ALA A 86 -10.26 -1.90 -13.72
N ARG A 87 -10.33 -2.64 -12.61
CA ARG A 87 -10.70 -4.07 -12.61
C ARG A 87 -12.15 -4.29 -13.03
N PHE A 88 -13.06 -3.46 -12.53
CA PHE A 88 -14.45 -3.44 -12.98
C PHE A 88 -14.54 -3.15 -14.50
N ALA A 89 -13.82 -2.13 -14.98
CA ALA A 89 -13.80 -1.77 -16.39
C ALA A 89 -13.24 -2.89 -17.29
N ARG A 90 -12.33 -3.72 -16.76
CA ARG A 90 -11.81 -4.93 -17.43
C ARG A 90 -12.70 -6.16 -17.22
N THR A 91 -13.97 -5.96 -16.86
CA THR A 91 -15.01 -6.99 -16.67
C THR A 91 -14.61 -8.13 -15.71
N MET A 92 -13.71 -7.85 -14.75
CA MET A 92 -13.37 -8.81 -13.72
C MET A 92 -14.57 -9.09 -12.81
N SER A 93 -14.61 -10.29 -12.23
CA SER A 93 -15.65 -10.68 -11.28
C SER A 93 -15.76 -9.67 -10.12
N ALA A 94 -17.00 -9.34 -9.74
CA ALA A 94 -17.31 -8.50 -8.58
C ALA A 94 -16.71 -9.04 -7.29
N TYR A 95 -16.49 -10.36 -7.19
CA TYR A 95 -15.78 -10.96 -6.06
C TYR A 95 -14.37 -10.39 -5.85
N VAL A 96 -13.72 -9.93 -6.92
CA VAL A 96 -12.37 -9.36 -6.86
C VAL A 96 -12.39 -7.87 -6.52
N TRP A 97 -13.12 -7.07 -7.30
CA TRP A 97 -13.00 -5.61 -7.23
C TRP A 97 -13.91 -4.97 -6.18
N TRP A 98 -15.05 -5.58 -5.84
CA TRP A 98 -16.00 -5.00 -4.88
C TRP A 98 -15.40 -4.87 -3.48
N PRO A 99 -14.78 -5.92 -2.88
CA PRO A 99 -14.16 -5.77 -1.57
C PRO A 99 -13.02 -4.74 -1.56
N GLN A 100 -12.27 -4.66 -2.65
CA GLN A 100 -11.15 -3.71 -2.79
C GLN A 100 -11.64 -2.27 -2.84
N LEU A 101 -12.77 -2.00 -3.50
CA LEU A 101 -13.39 -0.69 -3.50
C LEU A 101 -13.77 -0.24 -2.08
N THR A 102 -14.41 -1.12 -1.32
CA THR A 102 -14.77 -0.83 0.07
C THR A 102 -13.55 -0.62 0.96
N ARG A 103 -12.50 -1.45 0.83
CA ARG A 103 -11.27 -1.34 1.62
C ARG A 103 -10.53 -0.04 1.38
N ILE A 104 -10.35 0.32 0.10
CA ILE A 104 -9.61 1.54 -0.24
C ILE A 104 -10.40 2.79 0.14
N GLN A 105 -11.73 2.77 0.06
CA GLN A 105 -12.57 3.87 0.53
C GLN A 105 -12.43 4.08 2.05
N HIS A 106 -12.47 3.01 2.85
CA HIS A 106 -12.22 3.12 4.29
C HIS A 106 -10.82 3.67 4.61
N ALA A 107 -9.81 3.34 3.80
CA ALA A 107 -8.47 3.89 3.97
C ALA A 107 -8.40 5.38 3.65
N VAL A 108 -9.06 5.82 2.58
CA VAL A 108 -9.19 7.24 2.23
C VAL A 108 -9.85 8.04 3.36
N GLU A 109 -10.90 7.49 3.97
CA GLU A 109 -11.60 8.11 5.11
C GLU A 109 -10.72 8.17 6.37
N ASP A 110 -10.19 7.02 6.81
CA ASP A 110 -9.41 6.90 8.04
C ASP A 110 -8.14 7.78 8.01
N LEU A 111 -7.49 7.87 6.85
CA LEU A 111 -6.24 8.63 6.67
C LEU A 111 -6.48 10.06 6.17
N ARG A 112 -7.75 10.46 6.05
CA ARG A 112 -8.19 11.77 5.57
C ARG A 112 -7.50 12.15 4.25
N CYS A 113 -7.43 11.23 3.29
CA CYS A 113 -6.68 11.45 2.05
C CYS A 113 -7.27 12.58 1.20
N LEU A 114 -8.56 12.89 1.33
CA LEU A 114 -9.21 13.97 0.59
C LEU A 114 -8.68 15.36 0.97
N ASP A 115 -8.08 15.52 2.15
CA ASP A 115 -7.44 16.78 2.54
C ASP A 115 -6.27 17.17 1.61
N LEU A 116 -5.71 16.20 0.86
CA LEU A 116 -4.66 16.46 -0.12
C LEU A 116 -5.16 17.21 -1.37
N LEU A 117 -6.48 17.33 -1.54
CA LEU A 117 -7.12 18.00 -2.68
C LEU A 117 -7.57 19.43 -2.37
N ALA A 118 -7.39 19.89 -1.12
CA ALA A 118 -7.83 21.19 -0.63
C ALA A 118 -6.90 22.34 -1.05
#